data_AF-A0A7C3FX15-F1
#
_entry.id   AF-A0A7C3FX15-F1
#
_cell.length_a   1.000
_cell.length_b   1.000
_cell.length_c   1.000
_cell.angle_alpha   90.00
_cell.angle_beta   90.00
_cell.angle_gamma   90.00
#
_symmetry.space_group_name_H-M   'P 1'
#
loop_
_entity.id
_entity.type
_entity.pdbx_description
1 polymer ?
#
loop_
_entity_poly.entity_id
_entity_poly.type
_entity_poly.pdbx_seq_one_letter_code
_entity_poly.pdbx_strand_id
1 'polypeptide(L)'
;MAPRYDTCVGCMRCTTEHPDWVTVHHNPKFWKLGDSYLTAEHADAIHYESQTGKIPVKGAGYKGKFGGKGWDGMWTDMSEIVRPTRDGIHGREFISTVVDIGHKPLFVSFDNQGVPDYNELNIISNPIPMLLDIPPAALASKRLFQITARAAEETETLAIIPVGQINEFGFAGDHIVPLATKTDRNELLKLTREPRMIELTDWDDAFSATLKSQFPNSLLCLRLPANDTFQEKLLRYYQAGVRLFHLTVDYHGHNDSGEFILDLIRKAHKTFVDIGKRDEVTLLGSGGIIAAEHVPKAILCGLDAVALDIVIPVALQAKMIGECINRETSQLRFSRGIPVDWGVQRIKNLLGSWRDQMLEILGAMGLREVRRLRGEMGRAMFQKDLEYEAFKDVTGYAKK
;
A
#
# COMPACT_ATOMS: atom_id res chain seq x y z
N MET A 1 27.36 -15.33 -1.75
CA MET A 1 28.81 -15.35 -1.45
C MET A 1 29.13 -16.67 -0.78
N ALA A 2 30.21 -17.34 -1.18
CA ALA A 2 30.71 -18.49 -0.43
C ALA A 2 31.16 -18.03 0.98
N PRO A 3 30.96 -18.85 2.02
CA PRO A 3 31.41 -18.52 3.38
C PRO A 3 32.93 -18.30 3.40
N ARG A 4 33.40 -17.22 4.05
CA ARG A 4 34.84 -16.99 4.23
C ARG A 4 35.29 -17.71 5.49
N TYR A 5 36.39 -18.47 5.40
CA TYR A 5 36.86 -19.36 6.46
C TYR A 5 37.21 -18.64 7.77
N ASP A 6 37.54 -17.36 7.70
CA ASP A 6 37.96 -16.49 8.80
C ASP A 6 36.82 -15.64 9.40
N THR A 7 35.60 -15.79 8.89
CA THR A 7 34.44 -15.01 9.35
C THR A 7 33.37 -15.90 9.97
N CYS A 8 32.73 -15.40 11.03
CA CYS A 8 31.54 -16.04 11.56
C CYS A 8 30.45 -16.10 10.48
N VAL A 9 29.95 -17.29 10.19
CA VAL A 9 28.88 -17.53 9.21
C VAL A 9 27.49 -17.60 9.85
N GLY A 10 27.39 -17.38 11.16
CA GLY A 10 26.12 -17.42 11.89
C GLY A 10 25.49 -18.81 11.99
N CYS A 11 26.28 -19.89 11.92
CA CYS A 11 25.78 -21.27 12.02
C CYS A 11 25.33 -21.68 13.44
N MET A 12 25.57 -20.84 14.45
CA MET A 12 25.28 -21.08 15.87
C MET A 12 25.96 -22.31 16.49
N ARG A 13 26.81 -23.01 15.73
CA ARG A 13 27.52 -24.22 16.19
C ARG A 13 28.40 -23.95 17.41
N CYS A 14 29.07 -22.79 17.45
CA CYS A 14 29.90 -22.40 18.59
C CYS A 14 29.10 -22.23 19.90
N THR A 15 27.88 -21.67 19.83
CA THR A 15 27.01 -21.56 21.01
C THR A 15 26.40 -22.88 21.43
N THR A 16 26.22 -23.82 20.50
CA THR A 16 25.66 -25.15 20.79
C THR A 16 26.71 -26.12 21.32
N GLU A 17 27.91 -26.16 20.71
CA GLU A 17 28.99 -27.07 21.09
C GLU A 17 29.85 -26.55 22.24
N HIS A 18 29.97 -25.22 22.39
CA HIS A 18 30.80 -24.58 23.42
C HIS A 18 30.03 -23.48 24.18
N PRO A 19 28.91 -23.81 24.84
CA PRO A 19 28.08 -22.83 25.54
C PRO A 19 28.82 -22.11 26.69
N ASP A 20 29.82 -22.75 27.28
CA ASP A 20 30.61 -22.17 28.39
C ASP A 20 31.64 -21.13 27.92
N TRP A 21 31.93 -21.05 26.62
CA TRP A 21 32.96 -20.16 26.06
C TRP A 21 32.40 -19.08 25.14
N VAL A 22 31.19 -19.25 24.63
CA VAL A 22 30.59 -18.33 23.65
C VAL A 22 29.21 -17.90 24.09
N THR A 23 29.03 -16.59 24.25
CA THR A 23 27.73 -15.96 24.49
C THR A 23 27.37 -15.08 23.29
N VAL A 24 26.14 -15.19 22.80
CA VAL A 24 25.60 -14.33 21.75
C VAL A 24 24.74 -13.25 22.40
N HIS A 25 25.05 -12.00 22.08
CA HIS A 25 24.26 -10.85 22.50
C HIS A 25 23.54 -10.25 21.30
N HIS A 26 22.33 -9.76 21.53
CA HIS A 26 21.62 -8.98 20.51
C HIS A 26 22.40 -7.69 20.21
N ASN A 27 22.59 -7.41 18.92
CA ASN A 27 23.22 -6.17 18.48
C ASN A 27 22.29 -4.98 18.73
N PRO A 28 22.61 -4.02 19.62
CA PRO A 28 21.73 -2.88 19.90
C PRO A 28 21.49 -1.99 18.68
N LYS A 29 22.36 -2.03 17.66
CA LYS A 29 22.18 -1.29 16.41
C LYS A 29 21.07 -1.87 15.54
N PHE A 30 20.77 -3.16 15.65
CA PHE A 30 19.66 -3.81 14.93
C PHE A 30 18.33 -3.20 15.36
N TRP A 31 18.10 -3.12 16.66
CA TRP A 31 16.88 -2.56 17.24
C TRP A 31 16.65 -1.07 16.94
N LYS A 32 17.68 -0.36 16.46
CA LYS A 32 17.60 1.04 16.02
C LYS A 32 17.29 1.19 14.52
N LEU A 33 17.07 0.10 13.80
CA LEU A 33 16.69 0.14 12.38
C LEU A 33 15.23 0.53 12.16
N GLY A 34 14.38 0.32 13.17
CA GLY A 34 12.96 0.64 13.14
C GLY A 34 12.54 1.57 14.28
N ASP A 35 11.23 1.77 14.40
CA ASP A 35 10.56 2.48 15.49
C ASP A 35 9.51 1.59 16.18
N SER A 36 8.57 2.20 16.93
CA SER A 36 7.55 1.45 17.67
C SER A 36 6.53 0.70 16.79
N TYR A 37 6.38 1.09 15.52
CA TYR A 37 5.44 0.48 14.58
C TYR A 37 6.16 -0.28 13.47
N LEU A 38 7.00 0.41 12.68
CA LEU A 38 7.89 -0.22 11.71
C LEU A 38 9.11 -0.72 12.46
N THR A 39 8.97 -1.87 13.10
CA THR A 39 10.03 -2.45 13.95
C THR A 39 11.29 -2.82 13.16
N ALA A 40 12.37 -3.12 13.89
CA ALA A 40 13.63 -3.56 13.30
C ALA A 40 13.48 -4.82 12.43
N GLU A 41 12.57 -5.73 12.78
CA GLU A 41 12.26 -6.92 11.98
C GLU A 41 11.56 -6.57 10.67
N HIS A 42 10.62 -5.63 10.69
CA HIS A 42 10.00 -5.13 9.46
C HIS A 42 11.05 -4.49 8.56
N ALA A 43 11.90 -3.63 9.12
CA ALA A 43 12.99 -3.00 8.37
C ALA A 43 13.96 -4.06 7.79
N ASP A 44 14.33 -5.09 8.55
CA ASP A 44 15.18 -6.19 8.08
C ASP A 44 14.54 -6.99 6.94
N ALA A 45 13.24 -7.30 7.06
CA ALA A 45 12.47 -7.96 6.00
C ALA A 45 12.45 -7.11 4.73
N ILE A 46 12.05 -5.83 4.83
CA ILE A 46 12.05 -4.89 3.72
C ILE A 46 13.44 -4.79 3.08
N HIS A 47 14.51 -4.73 3.88
CA HIS A 47 15.88 -4.70 3.37
C HIS A 47 16.25 -5.96 2.59
N TYR A 48 15.91 -7.13 3.12
CA TYR A 48 16.17 -8.43 2.48
C TYR A 48 15.39 -8.55 1.16
N GLU A 49 14.11 -8.23 1.17
CA GLU A 49 13.23 -8.31 0.01
C GLU A 49 13.67 -7.34 -1.09
N SER A 50 13.90 -6.07 -0.74
CA SER A 50 14.40 -5.07 -1.69
C SER A 50 15.83 -5.38 -2.18
N GLN A 51 16.66 -6.04 -1.38
CA GLN A 51 18.01 -6.44 -1.82
C GLN A 51 17.99 -7.63 -2.78
N THR A 52 17.14 -8.62 -2.52
CA THR A 52 17.23 -9.94 -3.17
C THR A 52 16.15 -10.20 -4.19
N GLY A 53 15.02 -9.50 -4.10
CA GLY A 53 13.79 -9.80 -4.84
C GLY A 53 13.19 -11.15 -4.44
N LYS A 54 13.58 -11.70 -3.28
CA LYS A 54 13.12 -13.01 -2.81
C LYS A 54 12.19 -12.84 -1.61
N ILE A 55 11.22 -13.74 -1.55
CA ILE A 55 10.41 -13.97 -0.35
C ILE A 55 11.35 -14.44 0.78
N PRO A 56 11.28 -13.85 1.99
CA PRO A 56 12.06 -14.31 3.13
C PRO A 56 11.67 -15.76 3.48
N VAL A 57 12.53 -16.74 3.14
CA VAL A 57 12.32 -18.16 3.48
C VAL A 57 12.59 -18.36 4.96
N LYS A 58 11.60 -18.00 5.75
CA LYS A 58 11.32 -18.59 7.05
C LYS A 58 10.05 -19.40 6.71
N GLY A 59 9.89 -20.68 7.09
CA GLY A 59 8.89 -21.63 6.53
C GLY A 59 7.50 -21.09 6.13
N ALA A 60 6.96 -21.62 5.02
CA ALA A 60 5.78 -21.20 4.24
C ALA A 60 4.44 -21.03 5.00
N GLY A 61 4.38 -20.09 5.94
CA GLY A 61 3.19 -19.74 6.70
C GLY A 61 3.31 -18.34 7.32
N TYR A 62 2.18 -17.81 7.78
CA TYR A 62 2.07 -16.53 8.49
C TYR A 62 3.04 -16.43 9.68
N LYS A 63 3.81 -15.35 9.76
CA LYS A 63 4.83 -15.09 10.81
C LYS A 63 4.63 -13.78 11.56
N GLY A 64 3.64 -12.99 11.16
CA GLY A 64 3.14 -11.93 12.01
C GLY A 64 2.73 -12.52 13.35
N LYS A 65 2.48 -11.67 14.34
CA LYS A 65 1.99 -12.21 15.60
C LYS A 65 0.67 -12.92 15.30
N PHE A 66 0.48 -14.14 15.80
CA PHE A 66 -0.77 -14.91 15.70
C PHE A 66 -1.86 -14.30 16.58
N GLY A 67 -1.96 -12.98 16.58
CA GLY A 67 -2.80 -12.15 17.41
C GLY A 67 -2.07 -10.89 17.87
N GLY A 68 -2.80 -9.79 17.97
CA GLY A 68 -2.24 -8.49 18.31
C GLY A 68 -3.17 -7.35 17.93
N LYS A 69 -2.61 -6.14 17.96
CA LYS A 69 -3.32 -4.92 17.53
C LYS A 69 -3.19 -4.74 16.02
N GLY A 70 -4.14 -4.00 15.44
CA GLY A 70 -4.09 -3.63 14.03
C GLY A 70 -4.08 -4.84 13.10
N TRP A 71 -3.13 -4.88 12.17
CA TRP A 71 -3.02 -5.96 11.17
C TRP A 71 -2.79 -7.33 11.79
N ASP A 72 -2.09 -7.43 12.92
CA ASP A 72 -1.83 -8.72 13.60
C ASP A 72 -3.13 -9.37 14.16
N GLY A 73 -4.16 -8.55 14.42
CA GLY A 73 -5.47 -9.00 14.90
C GLY A 73 -6.42 -9.47 13.79
N MET A 74 -5.94 -9.58 12.56
CA MET A 74 -6.71 -10.01 11.39
C MET A 74 -5.97 -11.12 10.64
N TRP A 75 -6.71 -12.16 10.26
CA TRP A 75 -6.24 -13.26 9.45
C TRP A 75 -7.11 -13.43 8.20
N THR A 76 -6.50 -13.98 7.16
CA THR A 76 -7.21 -14.43 5.95
C THR A 76 -7.59 -15.88 6.12
N ASP A 77 -8.83 -16.24 5.80
CA ASP A 77 -9.25 -17.64 5.81
C ASP A 77 -8.64 -18.40 4.63
N MET A 78 -7.75 -19.35 4.95
CA MET A 78 -7.05 -20.24 4.02
C MET A 78 -7.57 -21.68 4.12
N SER A 79 -8.78 -21.88 4.66
CA SER A 79 -9.37 -23.21 4.87
C SER A 79 -9.85 -23.89 3.58
N GLU A 80 -9.88 -23.18 2.44
CA GLU A 80 -10.28 -23.75 1.17
C GLU A 80 -9.24 -24.76 0.69
N ILE A 81 -9.57 -26.05 0.81
CA ILE A 81 -8.76 -27.14 0.27
C ILE A 81 -8.91 -27.14 -1.26
N VAL A 82 -8.07 -26.36 -1.93
CA VAL A 82 -7.91 -26.43 -3.38
C VAL A 82 -7.05 -27.65 -3.74
N ARG A 83 -7.64 -28.61 -4.47
CA ARG A 83 -6.93 -29.76 -5.06
C ARG A 83 -6.97 -29.68 -6.60
N PRO A 84 -5.80 -29.64 -7.29
CA PRO A 84 -4.45 -29.49 -6.74
C PRO A 84 -4.25 -28.09 -6.08
N THR A 85 -3.23 -27.97 -5.23
CA THR A 85 -2.89 -26.68 -4.59
C THR A 85 -2.68 -25.61 -5.65
N ARG A 86 -3.41 -24.50 -5.55
CA ARG A 86 -3.23 -23.35 -6.44
C ARG A 86 -1.92 -22.67 -6.07
N ASP A 87 -0.97 -22.74 -6.99
CA ASP A 87 0.38 -22.20 -6.81
C ASP A 87 0.60 -21.13 -7.88
N GLY A 88 0.35 -19.88 -7.47
CA GLY A 88 0.48 -18.71 -8.33
C GLY A 88 1.94 -18.29 -8.56
N ILE A 89 2.85 -18.63 -7.64
CA ILE A 89 4.28 -18.27 -7.78
C ILE A 89 4.94 -19.14 -8.85
N HIS A 90 4.73 -20.45 -8.81
CA HIS A 90 5.37 -21.37 -9.75
C HIS A 90 4.58 -21.57 -11.04
N GLY A 91 3.56 -20.73 -11.28
CA GLY A 91 2.79 -20.68 -12.52
C GLY A 91 1.96 -21.94 -12.80
N ARG A 92 1.65 -22.75 -11.77
CA ARG A 92 0.75 -23.90 -11.93
C ARG A 92 -0.67 -23.44 -12.23
N GLU A 93 -1.06 -22.29 -11.69
CA GLU A 93 -2.26 -21.55 -12.09
C GLU A 93 -1.92 -20.06 -12.26
N PHE A 94 -2.60 -19.40 -13.20
CA PHE A 94 -2.54 -17.95 -13.34
C PHE A 94 -3.47 -17.30 -12.31
N ILE A 95 -2.90 -16.46 -11.45
CA ILE A 95 -3.65 -15.59 -10.53
C ILE A 95 -3.34 -14.15 -10.94
N SER A 96 -4.37 -13.40 -11.31
CA SER A 96 -4.22 -12.00 -11.71
C SER A 96 -4.04 -11.10 -10.48
N THR A 97 -2.96 -10.32 -10.46
CA THR A 97 -2.75 -9.24 -9.49
C THR A 97 -3.21 -7.87 -10.00
N VAL A 98 -3.81 -7.83 -11.20
CA VAL A 98 -4.27 -6.60 -11.82
C VAL A 98 -5.45 -6.01 -11.03
N VAL A 99 -5.38 -4.71 -10.77
CA VAL A 99 -6.49 -3.91 -10.23
C VAL A 99 -6.84 -2.78 -11.17
N ASP A 100 -8.11 -2.40 -11.15
CA ASP A 100 -8.63 -1.32 -11.98
C ASP A 100 -8.87 -0.08 -11.12
N ILE A 101 -8.22 1.02 -11.45
CA ILE A 101 -8.33 2.32 -10.79
C ILE A 101 -9.14 3.23 -11.71
N GLY A 102 -10.34 3.62 -11.30
CA GLY A 102 -11.22 4.41 -12.18
C GLY A 102 -12.68 4.40 -11.77
N HIS A 103 -13.49 5.07 -12.58
CA HIS A 103 -14.95 4.98 -12.48
C HIS A 103 -15.43 3.70 -13.19
N LYS A 104 -16.30 2.95 -12.52
CA LYS A 104 -16.83 1.66 -13.01
C LYS A 104 -18.36 1.74 -13.01
N PRO A 105 -18.98 2.29 -14.05
CA PRO A 105 -20.44 2.39 -14.10
C PRO A 105 -21.06 0.99 -14.08
N LEU A 106 -22.14 0.82 -13.32
CA LEU A 106 -22.88 -0.45 -13.22
C LEU A 106 -23.54 -0.86 -14.55
N PHE A 107 -23.89 0.12 -15.37
CA PHE A 107 -24.58 -0.06 -16.64
C PHE A 107 -23.89 0.78 -17.70
N VAL A 108 -23.88 0.27 -18.93
CA VAL A 108 -23.48 1.06 -20.09
C VAL A 108 -24.57 2.08 -20.37
N SER A 109 -24.21 3.36 -20.37
CA SER A 109 -25.07 4.46 -20.78
C SER A 109 -25.08 4.55 -22.31
N PHE A 110 -26.21 4.97 -22.89
CA PHE A 110 -26.37 5.15 -24.33
C PHE A 110 -26.84 6.58 -24.59
N ASP A 111 -26.31 7.20 -25.64
CA ASP A 111 -26.82 8.47 -26.11
C ASP A 111 -28.18 8.32 -26.81
N ASN A 112 -28.78 9.44 -27.21
CA ASN A 112 -30.08 9.47 -27.90
C ASN A 112 -30.08 8.75 -29.26
N GLN A 113 -28.91 8.33 -29.77
CA GLN A 113 -28.72 7.63 -31.03
C GLN A 113 -28.45 6.13 -30.81
N GLY A 114 -28.44 5.66 -29.56
CA GLY A 114 -28.16 4.27 -29.20
C GLY A 114 -26.67 3.93 -29.26
N VAL A 115 -25.78 4.93 -29.28
CA VAL A 115 -24.34 4.73 -29.20
C VAL A 115 -23.95 4.68 -27.72
N PRO A 116 -23.22 3.63 -27.28
CA PRO A 116 -22.71 3.57 -25.92
C PRO A 116 -21.82 4.77 -25.61
N ASP A 117 -22.06 5.44 -24.49
CA ASP A 117 -21.17 6.50 -24.00
C ASP A 117 -19.96 5.88 -23.31
N TYR A 118 -18.92 5.61 -24.10
CA TYR A 118 -17.65 5.09 -23.60
C TYR A 118 -16.80 6.14 -22.87
N ASN A 119 -17.17 7.44 -22.91
CA ASN A 119 -16.38 8.48 -22.23
C ASN A 119 -16.43 8.33 -20.71
N GLU A 120 -17.42 7.59 -20.18
CA GLU A 120 -17.54 7.31 -18.75
C GLU A 120 -16.64 6.16 -18.25
N LEU A 121 -16.04 5.38 -19.17
CA LEU A 121 -15.19 4.22 -18.88
C LEU A 121 -13.70 4.59 -18.95
N ASN A 122 -13.28 5.45 -18.03
CA ASN A 122 -11.86 5.77 -17.85
C ASN A 122 -11.28 4.95 -16.70
N ILE A 123 -10.37 4.03 -17.00
CA ILE A 123 -9.78 3.08 -16.07
C ILE A 123 -8.28 2.93 -16.33
N ILE A 124 -7.50 2.88 -15.25
CA ILE A 124 -6.11 2.45 -15.25
C ILE A 124 -6.06 1.03 -14.72
N SER A 125 -5.72 0.07 -15.57
CA SER A 125 -5.35 -1.28 -15.13
C SER A 125 -3.92 -1.28 -14.62
N ASN A 126 -3.76 -1.37 -13.31
CA ASN A 126 -2.48 -1.41 -12.61
C ASN A 126 -2.10 -2.89 -12.34
N PRO A 127 -0.96 -3.40 -12.85
CA PRO A 127 -0.64 -4.83 -12.80
C PRO A 127 -0.37 -5.37 -11.40
N ILE A 128 -0.05 -4.50 -10.45
CA ILE A 128 0.11 -4.81 -9.03
C ILE A 128 -0.75 -3.85 -8.20
N PRO A 129 -1.33 -4.27 -7.07
CA PRO A 129 -2.22 -3.43 -6.28
C PRO A 129 -1.46 -2.48 -5.33
N MET A 130 -0.33 -1.96 -5.79
CA MET A 130 0.60 -1.13 -5.02
C MET A 130 1.05 0.04 -5.87
N LEU A 131 0.83 1.26 -5.39
CA LEU A 131 1.35 2.51 -5.94
C LEU A 131 2.54 2.99 -5.07
N LEU A 132 3.34 3.91 -5.60
CA LEU A 132 4.41 4.57 -4.85
C LEU A 132 3.95 5.97 -4.43
N ASP A 133 3.83 6.18 -3.12
CA ASP A 133 3.38 7.45 -2.56
C ASP A 133 4.55 8.39 -2.23
N ILE A 134 4.21 9.61 -1.83
CA ILE A 134 5.16 10.65 -1.48
C ILE A 134 6.00 10.26 -0.24
N PRO A 135 7.34 10.37 -0.32
CA PRO A 135 8.21 10.08 0.82
C PRO A 135 8.10 11.16 1.91
N PRO A 136 8.65 10.89 3.11
CA PRO A 136 8.80 11.88 4.18
C PRO A 136 9.44 13.17 3.67
N ALA A 137 8.94 14.33 4.15
CA ALA A 137 9.38 15.64 3.67
C ALA A 137 10.90 15.85 3.84
N ALA A 138 11.48 15.30 4.91
CA ALA A 138 12.92 15.35 5.18
C ALA A 138 13.81 14.68 4.11
N LEU A 139 13.25 13.78 3.29
CA LEU A 139 13.97 13.05 2.24
C LEU A 139 13.60 13.52 0.82
N ALA A 140 12.65 14.45 0.69
CA ALA A 140 12.20 14.97 -0.59
C ALA A 140 13.38 15.57 -1.38
N SER A 141 13.72 14.93 -2.49
CA SER A 141 14.86 15.33 -3.33
C SER A 141 14.65 14.85 -4.76
N LYS A 142 15.22 15.57 -5.74
CA LYS A 142 15.19 15.16 -7.17
C LYS A 142 15.55 13.69 -7.36
N ARG A 143 16.60 13.24 -6.65
CA ARG A 143 17.10 11.88 -6.75
C ARG A 143 16.09 10.85 -6.25
N LEU A 144 15.42 11.10 -5.12
CA LEU A 144 14.43 10.16 -4.60
C LEU A 144 13.20 10.10 -5.50
N PHE A 145 12.71 11.25 -5.97
CA PHE A 145 11.59 11.28 -6.93
C PHE A 145 11.94 10.65 -8.28
N GLN A 146 13.18 10.79 -8.75
CA GLN A 146 13.64 10.11 -9.96
C GLN A 146 13.66 8.59 -9.77
N ILE A 147 14.10 8.11 -8.60
CA ILE A 147 14.09 6.69 -8.26
C ILE A 147 12.65 6.15 -8.24
N THR A 148 11.72 6.85 -7.58
CA THR A 148 10.32 6.40 -7.48
C THR A 148 9.60 6.45 -8.82
N ALA A 149 9.76 7.53 -9.60
CA ALA A 149 9.18 7.66 -10.94
C ALA A 149 9.66 6.53 -11.86
N ARG A 150 10.98 6.33 -11.95
CA ARG A 150 11.56 5.29 -12.81
C ARG A 150 11.22 3.87 -12.33
N ALA A 151 11.13 3.64 -11.02
CA ALA A 151 10.66 2.36 -10.51
C ALA A 151 9.20 2.10 -10.89
N ALA A 152 8.33 3.11 -10.77
CA ALA A 152 6.93 3.00 -11.18
C ALA A 152 6.79 2.71 -12.68
N GLU A 153 7.58 3.40 -13.52
CA GLU A 153 7.64 3.15 -14.97
C GLU A 153 8.05 1.70 -15.28
N GLU A 154 9.16 1.23 -14.70
CA GLU A 154 9.70 -0.11 -14.96
C GLU A 154 8.85 -1.25 -14.38
N THR A 155 7.94 -0.97 -13.43
CA THR A 155 6.96 -1.94 -12.92
C THR A 155 5.54 -1.68 -13.39
N GLU A 156 5.35 -0.73 -14.31
CA GLU A 156 4.05 -0.34 -14.86
C GLU A 156 2.99 0.06 -13.81
N THR A 157 3.44 0.57 -12.65
CA THR A 157 2.57 1.14 -11.61
C THR A 157 2.63 2.66 -11.63
N LEU A 158 1.99 3.31 -10.66
CA LEU A 158 1.90 4.76 -10.55
C LEU A 158 2.78 5.29 -9.40
N ALA A 159 3.40 6.45 -9.62
CA ALA A 159 4.12 7.23 -8.62
C ALA A 159 3.44 8.58 -8.39
N ILE A 160 3.05 8.83 -7.15
CA ILE A 160 2.46 10.11 -6.72
C ILE A 160 3.61 11.09 -6.42
N ILE A 161 3.62 12.22 -7.12
CA ILE A 161 4.66 13.24 -7.00
C ILE A 161 3.99 14.60 -6.89
N PRO A 162 4.37 15.45 -5.91
CA PRO A 162 3.77 16.77 -5.84
C PRO A 162 4.13 17.61 -7.07
N VAL A 163 3.15 18.34 -7.58
CA VAL A 163 3.21 18.94 -8.92
C VAL A 163 4.34 19.98 -9.07
N GLY A 164 4.69 20.67 -7.99
CA GLY A 164 5.84 21.58 -7.98
C GLY A 164 7.14 20.87 -8.33
N GLN A 165 7.37 19.67 -7.81
CA GLN A 165 8.56 18.86 -8.07
C GLN A 165 8.54 18.24 -9.47
N ILE A 166 7.36 17.94 -10.01
CA ILE A 166 7.20 17.52 -11.41
C ILE A 166 7.71 18.63 -12.33
N ASN A 167 7.20 19.85 -12.15
CA ASN A 167 7.59 21.02 -12.95
C ASN A 167 9.07 21.38 -12.76
N GLU A 168 9.55 21.43 -11.51
CA GLU A 168 10.92 21.80 -11.17
C GLU A 168 11.95 20.83 -11.79
N PHE A 169 11.68 19.54 -11.74
CA PHE A 169 12.63 18.52 -12.20
C PHE A 169 12.37 18.00 -13.61
N GLY A 170 11.27 18.43 -14.24
CA GLY A 170 10.89 18.03 -15.59
C GLY A 170 10.50 16.56 -15.68
N PHE A 171 9.83 16.02 -14.65
CA PHE A 171 9.34 14.65 -14.72
C PHE A 171 8.11 14.56 -15.63
N ALA A 172 8.03 13.52 -16.44
CA ALA A 172 6.91 13.26 -17.33
C ALA A 172 6.76 11.76 -17.57
N GLY A 173 5.53 11.31 -17.83
CA GLY A 173 5.22 9.91 -18.14
C GLY A 173 3.84 9.52 -17.64
N ASP A 174 3.29 8.46 -18.23
CA ASP A 174 1.94 7.97 -17.90
C ASP A 174 1.83 7.34 -16.51
N HIS A 175 2.98 7.01 -15.92
CA HIS A 175 3.13 6.47 -14.57
C HIS A 175 3.14 7.56 -13.49
N ILE A 176 3.18 8.85 -13.86
CA ILE A 176 3.27 9.95 -12.90
C ILE A 176 1.87 10.47 -12.56
N VAL A 177 1.61 10.58 -11.26
CA VAL A 177 0.37 11.11 -10.70
C VAL A 177 0.68 12.43 -10.01
N PRO A 178 0.34 13.58 -10.61
CA PRO A 178 0.51 14.86 -9.97
C PRO A 178 -0.37 14.97 -8.72
N LEU A 179 0.25 15.24 -7.58
CA LEU A 179 -0.44 15.64 -6.36
C LEU A 179 -0.45 17.17 -6.27
N ALA A 180 -1.63 17.75 -6.22
CA ALA A 180 -1.82 19.19 -6.08
C ALA A 180 -2.64 19.51 -4.84
N THR A 181 -2.16 20.48 -4.07
CA THR A 181 -2.96 21.14 -3.04
C THR A 181 -3.68 22.36 -3.61
N LYS A 182 -4.51 23.00 -2.79
CA LYS A 182 -5.23 24.23 -3.14
C LYS A 182 -4.29 25.33 -3.64
N THR A 183 -3.07 25.41 -3.12
CA THR A 183 -2.09 26.43 -3.53
C THR A 183 -1.38 26.08 -4.84
N ASP A 184 -1.40 24.81 -5.23
CA ASP A 184 -0.63 24.30 -6.38
C ASP A 184 -1.47 24.27 -7.67
N ARG A 185 -2.72 24.75 -7.64
CA ARG A 185 -3.63 24.73 -8.79
C ARG A 185 -3.02 25.34 -10.05
N ASN A 186 -2.33 26.47 -9.91
CA ASN A 186 -1.65 27.11 -11.04
C ASN A 186 -0.47 26.29 -11.57
N GLU A 187 0.24 25.56 -10.71
CA GLU A 187 1.32 24.65 -11.13
C GLU A 187 0.78 23.46 -11.92
N LEU A 188 -0.41 22.97 -11.53
CA LEU A 188 -1.09 21.87 -12.22
C LEU A 188 -1.50 22.24 -13.64
N LEU A 189 -1.99 23.48 -13.86
CA LEU A 189 -2.35 23.95 -15.20
C LEU A 189 -1.14 24.16 -16.13
N LYS A 190 0.08 24.22 -15.59
CA LYS A 190 1.33 24.33 -16.39
C LYS A 190 1.81 22.99 -16.96
N LEU A 191 1.22 21.87 -16.55
CA LEU A 191 1.61 20.56 -17.08
C LEU A 191 1.37 20.53 -18.60
N THR A 192 2.42 20.17 -19.33
CA THR A 192 2.40 20.13 -20.81
C THR A 192 1.86 18.81 -21.35
N ARG A 193 1.78 17.77 -20.52
CA ARG A 193 1.26 16.45 -20.86
C ARG A 193 0.07 16.15 -19.96
N GLU A 194 -0.97 15.58 -20.55
CA GLU A 194 -2.12 15.05 -19.84
C GLU A 194 -1.71 13.83 -18.98
N PRO A 195 -1.83 13.89 -17.64
CA PRO A 195 -1.55 12.75 -16.78
C PRO A 195 -2.72 11.75 -16.80
N ARG A 196 -2.46 10.46 -16.53
CA ARG A 196 -3.56 9.47 -16.46
C ARG A 196 -4.43 9.63 -15.21
N MET A 197 -3.84 10.12 -14.12
CA MET A 197 -4.53 10.39 -12.86
C MET A 197 -3.93 11.63 -12.19
N ILE A 198 -4.76 12.40 -11.50
CA ILE A 198 -4.39 13.57 -10.72
C ILE A 198 -4.95 13.39 -9.30
N GLU A 199 -4.12 13.59 -8.28
CA GLU A 199 -4.57 13.65 -6.89
C GLU A 199 -4.74 15.10 -6.43
N LEU A 200 -5.89 15.39 -5.83
CA LEU A 200 -6.21 16.68 -5.24
C LEU A 200 -6.42 16.51 -3.73
N THR A 201 -5.84 17.37 -2.90
CA THR A 201 -6.10 17.36 -1.44
C THR A 201 -7.37 18.10 -1.05
N ASP A 202 -7.95 18.84 -1.98
CA ASP A 202 -9.18 19.60 -1.85
C ASP A 202 -10.03 19.45 -3.10
N TRP A 203 -11.35 19.55 -2.94
CA TRP A 203 -12.28 19.47 -4.06
C TRP A 203 -13.01 20.80 -4.24
N ASP A 204 -13.09 21.25 -5.49
CA ASP A 204 -13.76 22.46 -5.90
C ASP A 204 -14.36 22.25 -7.29
N ASP A 205 -15.67 22.46 -7.43
CA ASP A 205 -16.41 22.07 -8.64
C ASP A 205 -15.95 22.89 -9.85
N ALA A 206 -15.71 24.19 -9.67
CA ALA A 206 -15.22 25.06 -10.74
C ALA A 206 -13.81 24.65 -11.23
N PHE A 207 -12.90 24.35 -10.29
CA PHE A 207 -11.56 23.91 -10.64
C PHE A 207 -11.53 22.51 -11.24
N SER A 208 -12.33 21.57 -10.71
CA SER A 208 -12.42 20.22 -11.28
C SER A 208 -13.00 20.25 -12.70
N ALA A 209 -13.96 21.13 -12.99
CA ALA A 209 -14.46 21.36 -14.35
C ALA A 209 -13.37 21.94 -15.27
N THR A 210 -12.55 22.88 -14.76
CA THR A 210 -11.39 23.41 -15.49
C THR A 210 -10.39 22.30 -15.83
N LEU A 211 -10.07 21.44 -14.86
CA LEU A 211 -9.18 20.30 -15.07
C LEU A 211 -9.75 19.31 -16.08
N LYS A 212 -11.04 18.97 -16.00
CA LYS A 212 -11.69 18.10 -17.00
C LYS A 212 -11.69 18.70 -18.40
N SER A 213 -11.72 20.04 -18.52
CA SER A 213 -11.60 20.70 -19.83
C SER A 213 -10.18 20.66 -20.38
N GLN A 214 -9.15 20.78 -19.54
CA GLN A 214 -7.75 20.74 -19.95
C GLN A 214 -7.23 19.32 -20.14
N PHE A 215 -7.68 18.39 -19.29
CA PHE A 215 -7.26 17.00 -19.18
C PHE A 215 -8.49 16.07 -19.15
N PRO A 216 -9.21 15.93 -20.29
CA PRO A 216 -10.46 15.18 -20.36
C PRO A 216 -10.34 13.69 -20.02
N ASN A 217 -9.17 13.09 -20.23
CA ASN A 217 -8.86 11.69 -19.95
C ASN A 217 -8.13 11.48 -18.61
N SER A 218 -7.90 12.53 -17.82
CA SER A 218 -7.34 12.36 -16.47
C SER A 218 -8.40 11.89 -15.49
N LEU A 219 -8.07 10.85 -14.73
CA LEU A 219 -8.84 10.48 -13.55
C LEU A 219 -8.56 11.47 -12.42
N LEU A 220 -9.61 12.07 -11.85
CA LEU A 220 -9.49 12.93 -10.68
C LEU A 220 -9.71 12.09 -9.41
N CYS A 221 -8.69 12.02 -8.57
CA CYS A 221 -8.72 11.34 -7.28
C CYS A 221 -8.69 12.37 -6.15
N LEU A 222 -9.61 12.25 -5.20
CA LEU A 222 -9.62 13.07 -3.99
C LEU A 222 -8.82 12.38 -2.89
N ARG A 223 -7.69 12.97 -2.52
CA ARG A 223 -6.87 12.54 -1.38
C ARG A 223 -7.41 13.14 -0.10
N LEU A 224 -7.82 12.29 0.83
CA LEU A 224 -8.59 12.68 2.02
C LEU A 224 -8.07 11.99 3.29
N PRO A 225 -7.72 12.75 4.34
CA PRO A 225 -7.45 12.18 5.65
C PRO A 225 -8.68 11.48 6.25
N ALA A 226 -8.49 10.27 6.77
CA ALA A 226 -9.53 9.46 7.41
C ALA A 226 -9.85 9.91 8.85
N ASN A 227 -10.06 11.21 9.06
CA ASN A 227 -10.50 11.82 10.34
C ASN A 227 -11.98 11.52 10.65
N ASP A 228 -12.49 11.91 11.81
CA ASP A 228 -13.87 11.59 12.26
C ASP A 228 -15.00 11.97 11.27
N THR A 229 -14.77 12.96 10.40
CA THR A 229 -15.77 13.43 9.42
C THR A 229 -15.64 12.77 8.04
N PHE A 230 -14.75 11.80 7.88
CA PHE A 230 -14.38 11.29 6.57
C PHE A 230 -15.54 10.59 5.85
N GLN A 231 -16.39 9.84 6.56
CA GLN A 231 -17.53 9.14 5.95
C GLN A 231 -18.56 10.12 5.35
N GLU A 232 -18.83 11.23 6.05
CA GLU A 232 -19.70 12.29 5.54
C GLU A 232 -19.09 12.97 4.30
N LYS A 233 -17.78 13.23 4.33
CA LYS A 233 -17.05 13.79 3.19
C LYS A 233 -17.06 12.86 1.99
N LEU A 234 -16.89 11.55 2.18
CA LEU A 234 -16.98 10.55 1.12
C LEU A 234 -18.33 10.65 0.38
N LEU A 235 -19.44 10.66 1.12
CA LEU A 235 -20.78 10.78 0.55
C LEU A 235 -21.00 12.13 -0.13
N ARG A 236 -20.60 13.23 0.51
CA ARG A 236 -20.70 14.59 -0.05
C ARG A 236 -19.98 14.71 -1.38
N TYR A 237 -18.72 14.26 -1.44
CA TYR A 237 -17.92 14.39 -2.66
C TYR A 237 -18.32 13.36 -3.72
N TYR A 238 -18.83 12.20 -3.32
CA TYR A 238 -19.47 11.29 -4.25
C TYR A 238 -20.68 11.95 -4.95
N GLN A 239 -21.53 12.67 -4.21
CA GLN A 239 -22.64 13.45 -4.77
C GLN A 239 -22.14 14.59 -5.69
N ALA A 240 -20.97 15.16 -5.40
CA ALA A 240 -20.29 16.14 -6.26
C ALA A 240 -19.61 15.51 -7.51
N GLY A 241 -19.73 14.21 -7.72
CA GLY A 241 -19.19 13.51 -8.91
C GLY A 241 -17.81 12.88 -8.73
N VAL A 242 -17.24 12.88 -7.52
CA VAL A 242 -15.99 12.15 -7.24
C VAL A 242 -16.25 10.65 -7.24
N ARG A 243 -15.34 9.89 -7.86
CA ARG A 243 -15.42 8.41 -7.93
C ARG A 243 -14.16 7.71 -7.43
N LEU A 244 -13.04 8.43 -7.32
CA LEU A 244 -11.79 7.90 -6.82
C LEU A 244 -11.41 8.64 -5.54
N PHE A 245 -11.18 7.88 -4.47
CA PHE A 245 -10.79 8.42 -3.17
C PHE A 245 -9.50 7.76 -2.71
N HIS A 246 -8.54 8.55 -2.24
CA HIS A 246 -7.34 8.06 -1.58
C HIS A 246 -7.40 8.43 -0.10
N LEU A 247 -7.67 7.43 0.74
CA LEU A 247 -7.74 7.58 2.19
C LEU A 247 -6.35 7.58 2.80
N THR A 248 -6.03 8.59 3.61
CA THR A 248 -4.72 8.70 4.24
C THR A 248 -4.83 8.66 5.76
N VAL A 249 -3.91 7.94 6.39
CA VAL A 249 -3.63 7.99 7.83
C VAL A 249 -2.14 8.24 8.03
N ASP A 250 -1.69 8.31 9.29
CA ASP A 250 -0.27 8.44 9.60
C ASP A 250 0.54 7.17 9.22
N TYR A 251 1.86 7.24 9.26
CA TYR A 251 2.74 6.11 8.93
C TYR A 251 2.61 4.93 9.89
N HIS A 252 2.05 5.15 11.08
CA HIS A 252 1.73 4.11 12.07
C HIS A 252 0.33 3.52 11.86
N GLY A 253 -0.40 4.00 10.86
CA GLY A 253 -1.72 3.51 10.49
C GLY A 253 -2.86 4.11 11.30
N HIS A 254 -2.68 5.24 11.98
CA HIS A 254 -3.70 5.86 12.82
C HIS A 254 -4.21 7.19 12.25
N ASN A 255 -5.50 7.47 12.44
CA ASN A 255 -6.03 8.81 12.25
C ASN A 255 -5.81 9.68 13.51
N ASP A 256 -6.26 10.94 13.43
CA ASP A 256 -6.13 11.92 14.52
C ASP A 256 -6.83 11.47 15.84
N SER A 257 -7.80 10.56 15.75
CA SER A 257 -8.55 10.00 16.88
C SER A 257 -7.94 8.70 17.42
N GLY A 258 -6.83 8.24 16.85
CA GLY A 258 -6.17 6.99 17.22
C GLY A 258 -6.86 5.72 16.71
N GLU A 259 -7.80 5.84 15.77
CA GLU A 259 -8.39 4.68 15.11
C GLU A 259 -7.44 4.12 14.05
N PHE A 260 -7.29 2.81 14.02
CA PHE A 260 -6.38 2.13 13.11
C PHE A 260 -6.98 1.94 11.71
N ILE A 261 -6.13 1.99 10.69
CA ILE A 261 -6.50 1.95 9.27
C ILE A 261 -7.40 0.77 8.90
N LEU A 262 -7.21 -0.39 9.54
CA LEU A 262 -8.05 -1.57 9.33
C LEU A 262 -9.55 -1.25 9.51
N ASP A 263 -9.92 -0.59 10.60
CA ASP A 263 -11.32 -0.26 10.88
C ASP A 263 -11.79 0.93 10.02
N LEU A 264 -10.91 1.89 9.72
CA LEU A 264 -11.19 3.02 8.84
C LEU A 264 -11.52 2.59 7.40
N ILE A 265 -10.75 1.66 6.84
CA ILE A 265 -11.03 1.08 5.51
C ILE A 265 -12.39 0.42 5.51
N ARG A 266 -12.70 -0.40 6.53
CA ARG A 266 -13.99 -1.09 6.63
C ARG A 266 -15.15 -0.11 6.72
N LYS A 267 -14.99 0.98 7.48
CA LYS A 267 -15.96 2.09 7.55
C LYS A 267 -16.17 2.74 6.18
N ALA A 268 -15.09 3.04 5.45
CA ALA A 268 -15.17 3.61 4.10
C ALA A 268 -15.89 2.68 3.12
N HIS A 269 -15.51 1.40 3.12
CA HIS A 269 -16.12 0.38 2.30
C HIS A 269 -17.61 0.27 2.60
N LYS A 270 -17.97 0.16 3.89
CA LYS A 270 -19.36 0.07 4.35
C LYS A 270 -20.19 1.31 3.97
N THR A 271 -19.63 2.52 4.07
CA THR A 271 -20.30 3.75 3.65
C THR A 271 -20.84 3.66 2.22
N PHE A 272 -20.07 3.11 1.28
CA PHE A 272 -20.52 2.96 -0.10
C PHE A 272 -21.37 1.70 -0.33
N VAL A 273 -21.14 0.62 0.44
CA VAL A 273 -22.00 -0.58 0.40
C VAL A 273 -23.42 -0.26 0.85
N ASP A 274 -23.58 0.50 1.95
CA ASP A 274 -24.88 0.82 2.53
C ASP A 274 -25.77 1.64 1.60
N ILE A 275 -25.19 2.41 0.67
CA ILE A 275 -25.93 3.13 -0.38
C ILE A 275 -25.96 2.41 -1.74
N GLY A 276 -25.40 1.19 -1.83
CA GLY A 276 -25.38 0.38 -3.05
C GLY A 276 -24.45 0.93 -4.15
N LYS A 277 -23.44 1.72 -3.79
CA LYS A 277 -22.54 2.43 -4.73
C LYS A 277 -21.07 1.99 -4.65
N ARG A 278 -20.77 0.92 -3.91
CA ARG A 278 -19.39 0.46 -3.74
C ARG A 278 -18.70 0.10 -5.06
N ASP A 279 -19.40 -0.46 -6.02
CA ASP A 279 -18.80 -0.84 -7.30
C ASP A 279 -18.44 0.35 -8.18
N GLU A 280 -19.14 1.48 -8.03
CA GLU A 280 -18.90 2.71 -8.82
C GLU A 280 -17.67 3.49 -8.33
N VAL A 281 -17.13 3.16 -7.16
CA VAL A 281 -16.02 3.89 -6.54
C VAL A 281 -14.74 3.06 -6.48
N THR A 282 -13.60 3.74 -6.62
CA THR A 282 -12.28 3.18 -6.31
C THR A 282 -11.78 3.79 -5.01
N LEU A 283 -11.37 2.93 -4.07
CA LEU A 283 -10.76 3.32 -2.80
C LEU A 283 -9.27 2.93 -2.80
N LEU A 284 -8.40 3.94 -2.78
CA LEU A 284 -6.98 3.81 -2.50
C LEU A 284 -6.72 4.09 -1.02
N GLY A 285 -5.62 3.58 -0.47
CA GLY A 285 -5.22 3.89 0.91
C GLY A 285 -3.72 3.89 1.14
N SER A 286 -3.24 4.77 2.03
CA SER A 286 -1.84 4.89 2.47
C SER A 286 -1.72 5.08 3.98
N GLY A 287 -0.51 4.84 4.50
CA GLY A 287 -0.19 4.83 5.93
C GLY A 287 -0.39 3.45 6.58
N GLY A 288 0.53 3.03 7.46
CA GLY A 288 0.42 1.75 8.18
C GLY A 288 0.62 0.47 7.33
N ILE A 289 1.08 0.58 6.08
CA ILE A 289 1.34 -0.58 5.21
C ILE A 289 2.84 -0.84 5.16
N ILE A 290 3.35 -1.68 6.06
CA ILE A 290 4.79 -1.89 6.30
C ILE A 290 5.27 -3.32 6.06
N ALA A 291 4.36 -4.22 5.67
CA ALA A 291 4.67 -5.62 5.40
C ALA A 291 3.81 -6.13 4.24
N ALA A 292 4.29 -7.17 3.53
CA ALA A 292 3.65 -7.69 2.33
C ALA A 292 2.20 -8.13 2.59
N GLU A 293 1.92 -8.74 3.74
CA GLU A 293 0.61 -9.23 4.15
C GLU A 293 -0.38 -8.11 4.50
N HIS A 294 0.08 -6.88 4.77
CA HIS A 294 -0.82 -5.74 5.00
C HIS A 294 -1.55 -5.38 3.71
N VAL A 295 -0.93 -5.56 2.54
CA VAL A 295 -1.52 -5.23 1.23
C VAL A 295 -2.82 -6.02 0.97
N PRO A 296 -2.82 -7.37 0.95
CA PRO A 296 -4.04 -8.14 0.75
C PRO A 296 -5.03 -7.96 1.91
N LYS A 297 -4.60 -7.75 3.16
CA LYS A 297 -5.51 -7.45 4.27
C LYS A 297 -6.25 -6.12 4.04
N ALA A 298 -5.56 -5.09 3.58
CA ALA A 298 -6.15 -3.79 3.28
C ALA A 298 -7.16 -3.87 2.11
N ILE A 299 -6.82 -4.63 1.05
CA ILE A 299 -7.74 -4.91 -0.06
C ILE A 299 -8.96 -5.68 0.45
N LEU A 300 -8.74 -6.73 1.25
CA LEU A 300 -9.80 -7.54 1.85
C LEU A 300 -10.77 -6.69 2.68
N CYS A 301 -10.24 -5.76 3.48
CA CYS A 301 -11.04 -4.81 4.25
C CYS A 301 -11.84 -3.84 3.38
N GLY A 302 -11.48 -3.67 2.10
CA GLY A 302 -12.28 -2.98 1.13
C GLY A 302 -11.58 -1.91 0.31
N LEU A 303 -10.24 -1.80 0.34
CA LEU A 303 -9.52 -1.00 -0.67
C LEU A 303 -9.44 -1.72 -2.02
N ASP A 304 -9.27 -0.97 -3.09
CA ASP A 304 -8.95 -1.50 -4.43
C ASP A 304 -7.42 -1.60 -4.64
N ALA A 305 -6.62 -0.70 -4.04
CA ALA A 305 -5.16 -0.76 -4.03
C ALA A 305 -4.58 0.05 -2.86
N VAL A 306 -3.30 -0.15 -2.55
CA VAL A 306 -2.58 0.65 -1.53
C VAL A 306 -1.50 1.50 -2.17
N ALA A 307 -1.15 2.62 -1.54
CA ALA A 307 0.03 3.42 -1.89
C ALA A 307 1.08 3.30 -0.77
N LEU A 308 2.30 2.93 -1.15
CA LEU A 308 3.41 2.66 -0.23
C LEU A 308 4.21 3.94 0.00
N ASP A 309 4.46 4.29 1.26
CA ASP A 309 5.07 5.56 1.66
C ASP A 309 6.42 5.36 2.38
N ILE A 310 6.42 5.15 3.69
CA ILE A 310 7.60 5.01 4.56
C ILE A 310 8.45 3.78 4.19
N VAL A 311 7.84 2.78 3.56
CA VAL A 311 8.53 1.58 3.08
C VAL A 311 9.54 1.91 1.98
N ILE A 312 9.27 2.93 1.14
CA ILE A 312 10.16 3.33 0.05
C ILE A 312 11.55 3.73 0.57
N PRO A 313 11.70 4.73 1.48
CA PRO A 313 13.00 5.08 2.00
C PRO A 313 13.64 3.96 2.83
N VAL A 314 12.87 3.14 3.54
CA VAL A 314 13.41 1.98 4.27
C VAL A 314 13.98 0.94 3.30
N ALA A 315 13.29 0.65 2.20
CA ALA A 315 13.81 -0.21 1.13
C ALA A 315 15.13 0.34 0.57
N LEU A 316 15.29 1.66 0.51
CA LEU A 316 16.52 2.35 0.10
C LEU A 316 17.57 2.50 1.23
N GLN A 317 17.39 1.80 2.35
CA GLN A 317 18.29 1.80 3.51
C GLN A 317 18.42 3.16 4.22
N ALA A 318 17.34 3.96 4.21
CA ALA A 318 17.24 5.10 5.11
C ALA A 318 17.23 4.63 6.57
N LYS A 319 17.95 5.36 7.43
CA LYS A 319 17.90 5.15 8.88
C LYS A 319 16.83 6.04 9.46
N MET A 320 15.88 5.44 10.16
CA MET A 320 14.88 6.15 10.97
C MET A 320 15.56 6.80 12.19
N ILE A 321 15.11 8.00 12.55
CA ILE A 321 15.61 8.76 13.69
C ILE A 321 14.45 9.02 14.65
N GLY A 322 14.30 8.15 15.65
CA GLY A 322 13.15 8.19 16.55
C GLY A 322 11.87 7.70 15.87
N GLU A 323 10.73 8.10 16.41
CA GLU A 323 9.41 7.73 15.90
C GLU A 323 9.10 8.49 14.60
N CYS A 324 8.80 7.73 13.54
CA CYS A 324 8.45 8.29 12.24
C CYS A 324 6.94 8.17 12.03
N ILE A 325 6.19 9.07 12.68
CA ILE A 325 4.72 9.01 12.74
C ILE A 325 4.07 9.61 11.48
N ASN A 326 4.51 10.80 11.03
CA ASN A 326 3.88 11.48 9.90
C ASN A 326 4.90 12.08 8.94
N ARG A 327 4.44 12.47 7.75
CA ARG A 327 5.29 12.93 6.66
C ARG A 327 6.11 14.17 7.01
N GLU A 328 5.52 15.11 7.73
CA GLU A 328 6.08 16.43 7.99
C GLU A 328 7.18 16.38 9.05
N THR A 329 7.00 15.57 10.11
CA THR A 329 7.92 15.55 11.26
C THR A 329 8.91 14.39 11.23
N SER A 330 8.62 13.30 10.50
CA SER A 330 9.47 12.11 10.47
C SER A 330 10.86 12.42 9.94
N GLN A 331 11.87 12.00 10.70
CA GLN A 331 13.27 12.21 10.36
C GLN A 331 13.90 10.89 9.92
N LEU A 332 14.30 10.83 8.66
CA LEU A 332 15.06 9.72 8.10
C LEU A 332 16.30 10.26 7.41
N ARG A 333 17.36 9.46 7.38
CA ARG A 333 18.61 9.85 6.71
C ARG A 333 19.23 8.71 5.93
N PHE A 334 19.73 9.03 4.75
CA PHE A 334 20.62 8.14 4.03
C PHE A 334 22.05 8.28 4.54
N SER A 335 22.73 7.14 4.70
CA SER A 335 24.13 7.16 5.15
C SER A 335 25.12 7.56 4.04
N ARG A 336 24.70 7.44 2.78
CA ARG A 336 25.49 7.72 1.57
C ARG A 336 24.54 8.19 0.47
N GLY A 337 25.09 8.77 -0.59
CA GLY A 337 24.33 9.03 -1.81
C GLY A 337 23.83 7.73 -2.43
N ILE A 338 22.61 7.76 -2.97
CA ILE A 338 21.96 6.59 -3.59
C ILE A 338 22.15 6.65 -5.11
N PRO A 339 22.82 5.68 -5.74
CA PRO A 339 22.79 5.55 -7.19
C PRO A 339 21.35 5.27 -7.65
N VAL A 340 20.88 5.99 -8.68
CA VAL A 340 19.49 5.90 -9.13
C VAL A 340 19.12 4.47 -9.53
N ASP A 341 19.95 3.83 -10.35
CA ASP A 341 19.68 2.46 -10.85
C ASP A 341 19.62 1.43 -9.71
N TRP A 342 20.47 1.60 -8.69
CA TRP A 342 20.43 0.76 -7.50
C TRP A 342 19.13 0.97 -6.73
N GLY A 343 18.69 2.22 -6.56
CA GLY A 343 17.43 2.51 -5.88
C GLY A 343 16.21 1.97 -6.62
N VAL A 344 16.19 2.14 -7.95
CA VAL A 344 15.15 1.61 -8.84
C VAL A 344 15.07 0.10 -8.71
N GLN A 345 16.20 -0.61 -8.81
CA GLN A 345 16.23 -2.06 -8.67
C GLN A 345 15.72 -2.54 -7.31
N ARG A 346 15.98 -1.79 -6.23
CA ARG A 346 15.51 -2.15 -4.89
C ARG A 346 14.01 -2.03 -4.73
N ILE A 347 13.42 -0.96 -5.26
CA ILE A 347 11.96 -0.81 -5.26
C ILE A 347 11.31 -1.89 -6.12
N LYS A 348 11.85 -2.17 -7.32
CA LYS A 348 11.37 -3.27 -8.17
C LYS A 348 11.39 -4.63 -7.47
N ASN A 349 12.49 -4.94 -6.80
CA ASN A 349 12.65 -6.17 -6.03
C ASN A 349 11.63 -6.27 -4.90
N LEU A 350 11.40 -5.17 -4.17
CA LEU A 350 10.40 -5.13 -3.11
C LEU A 350 8.99 -5.40 -3.65
N LEU A 351 8.58 -4.65 -4.68
CA LEU A 351 7.28 -4.80 -5.32
C LEU A 351 7.07 -6.22 -5.86
N GLY A 352 8.10 -6.80 -6.48
CA GLY A 352 8.10 -8.20 -6.93
C GLY A 352 7.92 -9.20 -5.78
N SER A 353 8.69 -9.05 -4.68
CA SER A 353 8.59 -9.91 -3.49
C SER A 353 7.21 -9.83 -2.84
N TRP A 354 6.65 -8.63 -2.74
CA TRP A 354 5.33 -8.40 -2.13
C TRP A 354 4.20 -8.91 -3.01
N ARG A 355 4.31 -8.74 -4.34
CA ARG A 355 3.40 -9.37 -5.31
C ARG A 355 3.41 -10.89 -5.15
N ASP A 356 4.59 -11.51 -5.05
CA ASP A 356 4.69 -12.96 -4.99
C ASP A 356 4.12 -13.51 -3.67
N GLN A 357 4.34 -12.84 -2.53
CA GLN A 357 3.66 -13.21 -1.27
C GLN A 357 2.14 -13.04 -1.35
N MET A 358 1.65 -12.01 -2.05
CA MET A 358 0.22 -11.89 -2.31
C MET A 358 -0.31 -13.07 -3.14
N LEU A 359 0.45 -13.56 -4.12
CA LEU A 359 0.07 -14.75 -4.89
C LEU A 359 -0.05 -16.00 -3.99
N GLU A 360 0.77 -16.13 -2.95
CA GLU A 360 0.63 -17.21 -1.95
C GLU A 360 -0.69 -17.08 -1.20
N ILE A 361 -1.01 -15.88 -0.72
CA ILE A 361 -2.25 -15.61 0.02
C ILE A 361 -3.46 -15.87 -0.88
N LEU A 362 -3.48 -15.35 -2.11
CA LEU A 362 -4.57 -15.57 -3.06
C LEU A 362 -4.71 -17.04 -3.44
N GLY A 363 -3.59 -17.74 -3.64
CA GLY A 363 -3.57 -19.18 -3.92
C GLY A 363 -4.15 -20.00 -2.78
N ALA A 364 -3.74 -19.70 -1.54
CA ALA A 364 -4.24 -20.34 -0.32
C ALA A 364 -5.72 -20.03 -0.06
N MET A 365 -6.18 -18.84 -0.44
CA MET A 365 -7.60 -18.44 -0.39
C MET A 365 -8.42 -18.96 -1.57
N GLY A 366 -7.84 -19.68 -2.53
CA GLY A 366 -8.60 -20.14 -3.70
C GLY A 366 -9.14 -19.00 -4.58
N LEU A 367 -8.43 -17.87 -4.67
CA LEU A 367 -8.78 -16.74 -5.52
C LEU A 367 -7.89 -16.67 -6.78
N ARG A 368 -8.49 -16.41 -7.94
CA ARG A 368 -7.78 -16.28 -9.24
C ARG A 368 -7.54 -14.85 -9.69
N GLU A 369 -8.06 -13.88 -8.96
CA GLU A 369 -7.83 -12.46 -9.21
C GLU A 369 -7.94 -11.68 -7.90
N VAL A 370 -7.04 -10.72 -7.70
CA VAL A 370 -7.01 -9.90 -6.49
C VAL A 370 -8.27 -9.06 -6.32
N ARG A 371 -8.95 -8.69 -7.41
CA ARG A 371 -10.20 -7.90 -7.37
C ARG A 371 -11.32 -8.60 -6.59
N ARG A 372 -11.32 -9.94 -6.55
CA ARG A 372 -12.29 -10.74 -5.75
C ARG A 372 -12.02 -10.68 -4.25
N LEU A 373 -10.82 -10.28 -3.85
CA LEU A 373 -10.48 -10.13 -2.44
C LEU A 373 -11.21 -8.94 -1.81
N ARG A 374 -11.51 -7.91 -2.62
CA ARG A 374 -12.07 -6.63 -2.16
C ARG A 374 -13.40 -6.81 -1.44
N GLY A 375 -13.41 -6.58 -0.13
CA GLY A 375 -14.61 -6.70 0.70
C GLY A 375 -15.08 -8.14 0.92
N GLU A 376 -14.24 -9.15 0.64
CA GLU A 376 -14.52 -10.57 0.88
C GLU A 376 -14.47 -10.89 2.38
N MET A 377 -15.37 -10.27 3.14
CA MET A 377 -15.44 -10.34 4.59
C MET A 377 -15.76 -11.75 5.10
N GLY A 378 -16.35 -12.61 4.26
CA GLY A 378 -16.55 -14.03 4.56
C GLY A 378 -15.24 -14.81 4.70
N ARG A 379 -14.13 -14.28 4.16
CA ARG A 379 -12.77 -14.84 4.31
C ARG A 379 -11.89 -13.99 5.21
N ALA A 380 -12.49 -13.10 6.00
CA ALA A 380 -11.84 -12.27 6.99
C ALA A 380 -12.08 -12.86 8.38
N MET A 381 -11.01 -13.13 9.12
CA MET A 381 -11.09 -13.54 10.51
C MET A 381 -10.51 -12.45 11.39
N PHE A 382 -11.28 -11.99 12.37
CA PHE A 382 -10.83 -10.98 13.33
C PHE A 382 -10.67 -11.63 14.70
N GLN A 383 -9.48 -11.50 15.29
CA GLN A 383 -9.19 -12.05 16.60
C GLN A 383 -10.24 -11.61 17.64
N LYS A 384 -10.60 -10.32 17.66
CA LYS A 384 -11.59 -9.76 18.61
C LYS A 384 -12.95 -10.45 18.53
N ASP A 385 -13.35 -10.89 17.33
CA ASP A 385 -14.65 -11.51 17.11
C ASP A 385 -14.58 -13.01 17.42
N LEU A 386 -13.51 -13.68 16.99
CA LEU A 386 -13.26 -15.10 17.30
C LEU A 386 -13.06 -15.37 18.79
N GLU A 387 -12.30 -14.52 19.49
CA GLU A 387 -12.14 -14.62 20.94
C GLU A 387 -13.47 -14.39 21.66
N TYR A 388 -14.25 -13.41 21.21
CA TYR A 388 -15.57 -13.18 21.78
C TYR A 388 -16.48 -14.38 21.58
N GLU A 389 -16.54 -14.95 20.38
CA GLU A 389 -17.34 -16.14 20.09
C GLU A 389 -16.92 -17.35 20.92
N ALA A 390 -15.61 -17.57 21.10
CA ALA A 390 -15.07 -18.70 21.83
C ALA A 390 -15.19 -18.57 23.36
N PHE A 391 -15.07 -17.36 23.90
CA PHE A 391 -14.90 -17.13 25.34
C PHE A 391 -16.03 -16.35 26.01
N LYS A 392 -17.07 -15.89 25.29
CA LYS A 392 -18.19 -15.12 25.87
C LYS A 392 -18.90 -15.82 27.05
N ASP A 393 -18.89 -17.15 27.09
CA ASP A 393 -19.53 -17.95 28.14
C ASP A 393 -18.58 -18.25 29.33
N VAL A 394 -17.32 -17.81 29.26
CA VAL A 394 -16.34 -17.96 30.34
C VAL A 394 -16.51 -16.83 31.35
N THR A 395 -16.82 -17.18 32.60
CA THR A 395 -16.96 -16.22 33.71
C THR A 395 -15.73 -15.31 33.82
N GLY A 396 -15.95 -14.00 33.74
CA GLY A 396 -14.89 -12.98 33.83
C GLY A 396 -14.27 -12.55 32.50
N TYR A 397 -14.66 -13.16 31.38
CA TYR A 397 -14.29 -12.64 30.05
C TYR A 397 -15.08 -11.37 29.73
N ALA A 398 -14.38 -10.31 29.34
CA ALA A 398 -14.95 -9.08 28.83
C ALA A 398 -14.40 -8.83 27.43
N LYS A 399 -15.28 -8.48 26.48
CA LYS A 399 -14.88 -8.11 25.12
C LYS A 399 -13.97 -6.88 25.21
N LYS A 400 -12.72 -7.03 24.77
CA LYS A 400 -11.71 -5.96 24.77
C LYS A 400 -11.71 -5.20 23.46
#